data_AF-A0A7H1MYE6-F1
#
_entry.id   AF-A0A7H1MYE6-F1
#
_cell.length_a   1.000
_cell.length_b   1.000
_cell.length_c   1.000
_cell.angle_alpha   90.00
_cell.angle_beta   90.00
_cell.angle_gamma   90.00
#
_symmetry.space_group_name_H-M   'P 1'
#
loop_
_entity.id
_entity.type
_entity.pdbx_description
1 polymer ?
#
loop_
_entity_poly.entity_id
_entity_poly.type
_entity_poly.pdbx_seq_one_letter_code
_entity_poly.pdbx_strand_id
1 'polypeptide(L)'
;MRKWQLSGAYRRLAASAGLMALGFLAGTAVRYLFVQTPELAWACSGADDPWWCALREALIETFRWQGLGLIAIAAGAIALLRRTQTATGGRLAAALAMATGAAGLFLYAPELSAAGLLLGLLRMTRA
;
A
#
# COMPACT_ATOMS: atom_id res chain seq x y z
N MET A 1 1.36 -7.67 -36.50
CA MET A 1 0.36 -7.32 -35.46
C MET A 1 0.83 -7.59 -34.01
N ARG A 2 1.74 -8.54 -33.74
CA ARG A 2 2.23 -8.89 -32.37
C ARG A 2 2.97 -7.78 -31.59
N LYS A 3 3.71 -6.89 -32.24
CA LYS A 3 4.55 -5.86 -31.57
C LYS A 3 3.72 -4.80 -30.81
N TRP A 4 2.52 -4.48 -31.29
CA TRP A 4 1.65 -3.46 -30.67
C TRP A 4 0.90 -3.97 -29.42
N GLN A 5 0.63 -5.27 -29.32
CA GLN A 5 0.01 -5.85 -28.11
C GLN A 5 1.01 -6.01 -26.97
N LEU A 6 2.28 -6.28 -27.28
CA LEU A 6 3.35 -6.41 -26.29
C LEU A 6 3.68 -5.09 -25.58
N SER A 7 3.64 -3.95 -26.28
CA SER A 7 3.93 -2.64 -25.67
C SER A 7 2.84 -2.21 -24.67
N GLY A 8 1.58 -2.55 -24.93
CA GLY A 8 0.46 -2.26 -24.03
C GLY A 8 0.47 -3.12 -22.76
N ALA A 9 0.79 -4.41 -22.89
CA ALA A 9 0.95 -5.31 -21.74
C ALA A 9 2.17 -4.94 -20.88
N TYR A 10 3.31 -4.64 -21.53
CA TYR A 10 4.53 -4.24 -20.85
C TYR A 10 4.36 -2.94 -20.06
N ARG A 11 3.67 -1.94 -20.62
CA ARG A 11 3.38 -0.68 -19.91
C ARG A 11 2.53 -0.89 -18.66
N ARG A 12 1.56 -1.81 -18.70
CA ARG A 12 0.72 -2.14 -17.53
C ARG A 12 1.53 -2.85 -16.45
N LEU A 13 2.37 -3.81 -16.84
CA LEU A 13 3.29 -4.50 -15.93
C LEU A 13 4.31 -3.55 -15.29
N ALA A 14 4.89 -2.64 -16.09
CA ALA A 14 5.81 -1.62 -15.59
C ALA A 14 5.12 -0.68 -14.60
N ALA A 15 3.87 -0.27 -14.87
CA ALA A 15 3.10 0.56 -13.96
C ALA A 15 2.74 -0.17 -12.65
N SER A 16 2.32 -1.44 -12.72
CA SER A 16 2.05 -2.23 -11.52
C SER A 16 3.32 -2.49 -10.69
N ALA A 17 4.43 -2.82 -11.34
CA ALA A 17 5.72 -2.99 -10.69
C ALA A 17 6.20 -1.67 -10.05
N GLY A 18 6.02 -0.54 -10.74
CA GLY A 18 6.33 0.78 -10.19
C GLY A 18 5.50 1.11 -8.95
N LEU A 19 4.19 0.83 -8.97
CA LEU A 19 3.32 1.03 -7.81
C LEU A 19 3.70 0.14 -6.62
N MET A 20 4.03 -1.12 -6.88
CA MET A 20 4.52 -2.03 -5.84
C MET A 20 5.85 -1.54 -5.27
N ALA A 21 6.80 -1.18 -6.13
CA ALA A 21 8.10 -0.64 -5.69
C ALA A 21 7.94 0.62 -4.85
N LEU A 22 7.05 1.54 -5.24
CA LEU A 22 6.74 2.73 -4.46
C LEU A 22 6.13 2.38 -3.09
N GLY A 23 5.15 1.46 -3.06
CA GLY A 23 4.55 1.00 -1.80
C GLY A 23 5.58 0.33 -0.88
N PHE A 24 6.48 -0.49 -1.45
CA PHE A 24 7.57 -1.11 -0.71
C PHE A 24 8.53 -0.07 -0.14
N LEU A 25 9.02 0.85 -0.98
CA LEU A 25 9.94 1.91 -0.56
C LEU A 25 9.32 2.77 0.56
N ALA A 26 8.06 3.16 0.39
CA ALA A 26 7.33 3.92 1.40
C ALA A 26 7.19 3.13 2.72
N GLY A 27 6.80 1.84 2.64
CA GLY A 27 6.68 0.96 3.80
C GLY A 27 8.01 0.80 4.55
N THR A 28 9.10 0.57 3.81
CA THR A 28 10.45 0.48 4.40
C THR A 28 10.90 1.81 5.02
N ALA A 29 10.67 2.94 4.34
CA ALA A 29 11.06 4.25 4.85
C ALA A 29 10.32 4.56 6.16
N VAL A 30 9.00 4.35 6.21
CA VAL A 30 8.21 4.56 7.43
C VAL A 30 8.70 3.65 8.56
N ARG A 31 8.96 2.37 8.27
CA ARG A 31 9.43 1.41 9.26
C ARG A 31 10.78 1.82 9.85
N TYR A 32 11.78 2.09 9.01
CA TYR A 32 13.15 2.27 9.48
C TYR A 32 13.49 3.71 9.88
N LEU A 33 12.85 4.71 9.27
CA LEU A 33 13.14 6.12 9.56
C LEU A 33 12.24 6.71 10.63
N PHE A 34 11.07 6.11 10.89
CA PHE A 34 10.09 6.67 11.83
C PHE A 34 9.69 5.72 12.96
N VAL A 35 9.43 4.45 12.66
CA VAL A 35 8.97 3.49 13.68
C VAL A 35 10.13 2.95 14.52
N GLN A 36 11.17 2.44 13.87
CA GLN A 36 12.27 1.71 14.55
C GLN A 36 13.42 2.59 15.04
N THR A 37 13.44 3.87 14.66
CA THR A 37 14.53 4.80 14.98
C THR A 37 14.56 5.09 16.49
N PRO A 38 15.62 4.68 17.22
CA PRO A 38 15.68 4.85 18.67
C PRO A 38 15.57 6.30 19.10
N GLU A 39 16.22 7.21 18.38
CA GLU A 39 16.28 8.64 18.67
C GLU A 39 14.88 9.27 18.76
N LEU A 40 13.98 8.88 17.85
CA LEU A 40 12.59 9.33 17.87
C LEU A 40 11.80 8.69 19.04
N ALA A 41 12.11 7.45 19.41
CA ALA A 41 11.47 6.81 20.55
C ALA A 41 11.85 7.49 21.87
N TRP A 42 13.12 7.82 22.05
CA TRP A 42 13.60 8.54 23.25
C TRP A 42 12.98 9.94 23.34
N ALA A 43 12.87 10.64 22.22
CA ALA A 43 12.23 11.97 22.17
C ALA A 43 10.77 11.96 22.65
N CYS A 44 10.05 10.84 22.47
CA CYS A 44 8.67 10.69 22.92
C CYS A 44 8.52 10.11 24.34
N SER A 45 9.62 9.89 25.07
CA SER A 45 9.60 9.35 26.45
C SER A 45 9.75 10.41 27.55
N GLY A 46 9.92 11.68 27.17
CA GLY A 46 10.08 12.82 28.08
C GLY A 46 8.75 13.48 28.48
N ALA A 47 8.82 14.40 29.45
CA ALA A 47 7.65 15.19 29.88
C ALA A 47 7.24 16.30 28.90
N ASP A 48 8.16 16.71 28.01
CA ASP A 48 7.95 17.69 26.95
C ASP A 48 7.99 16.99 25.59
N ASP A 49 7.07 16.04 25.36
CA ASP A 49 7.04 15.29 24.12
C ASP A 49 6.59 16.19 22.94
N PRO A 50 7.28 16.11 21.79
CA PRO A 50 6.88 16.86 20.60
C PRO A 50 5.48 16.48 20.13
N TRP A 51 4.75 17.44 19.56
CA TRP A 51 3.37 17.26 19.06
C TRP A 51 3.19 16.10 18.06
N TRP A 52 4.26 15.69 17.36
CA TRP A 52 4.24 14.59 16.40
C TRP A 52 4.36 13.20 17.04
N CYS A 53 4.65 13.10 18.35
CA CYS A 53 4.70 11.83 19.08
C CYS A 53 3.35 11.10 19.07
N ALA A 54 2.25 11.83 19.29
CA ALA A 54 0.90 11.29 19.15
C ALA A 54 0.62 10.74 17.74
N LEU A 55 1.13 11.41 16.70
CA LEU A 55 1.01 10.92 15.31
C LEU A 55 1.81 9.62 15.10
N ARG A 56 3.01 9.52 15.67
CA ARG A 56 3.83 8.30 15.63
C ARG A 56 3.16 7.14 16.34
N GLU A 57 2.60 7.36 17.52
CA GLU A 57 1.88 6.33 18.27
C GLU A 57 0.62 5.88 17.56
N ALA A 58 -0.20 6.82 17.05
CA ALA A 58 -1.37 6.50 16.26
C ALA A 58 -1.01 5.66 15.02
N LEU A 59 0.10 6.00 14.36
CA LEU A 59 0.61 5.25 13.21
C LEU A 59 1.05 3.82 13.60
N ILE A 60 1.77 3.68 14.71
CA ILE A 60 2.19 2.36 15.24
C ILE A 60 0.98 1.51 15.60
N GLU A 61 -0.01 2.09 16.28
CA GLU A 61 -1.24 1.39 16.65
C GLU A 61 -2.02 0.96 15.41
N THR A 62 -2.04 1.79 14.36
CA THR A 62 -2.63 1.42 13.05
C THR A 62 -2.00 0.15 12.48
N PHE A 63 -0.69 -0.04 12.64
CA PHE A 63 -0.01 -1.27 12.20
C PHE A 63 -0.39 -2.48 13.04
N ARG A 64 -0.53 -2.28 14.36
CA ARG A 64 -0.95 -3.31 15.30
C ARG A 64 -2.34 -3.87 14.97
N TRP A 65 -3.26 -3.02 14.52
CA TRP A 65 -4.61 -3.40 14.07
C TRP A 65 -4.70 -3.82 12.60
N GLN A 66 -3.57 -4.01 11.92
CA GLN A 66 -3.54 -4.32 10.48
C GLN A 66 -4.29 -3.29 9.61
N GLY A 67 -4.33 -2.01 10.02
CA GLY A 67 -5.12 -0.97 9.36
C GLY A 67 -4.78 -0.81 7.87
N LEU A 68 -3.50 -0.90 7.50
CA LEU A 68 -3.08 -0.90 6.09
C LEU A 68 -3.59 -2.12 5.31
N GLY A 69 -3.65 -3.29 5.96
CA GLY A 69 -4.21 -4.49 5.38
C GLY A 69 -5.72 -4.37 5.13
N LEU A 70 -6.46 -3.79 6.09
CA LEU A 70 -7.88 -3.48 5.94
C LEU A 70 -8.13 -2.49 4.79
N ILE A 71 -7.31 -1.45 4.66
CA ILE A 71 -7.39 -0.51 3.54
C ILE A 71 -7.09 -1.22 2.22
N ALA A 72 -6.07 -2.06 2.18
CA ALA A 72 -5.68 -2.80 0.98
C ALA A 72 -6.80 -3.74 0.50
N ILE A 73 -7.39 -4.53 1.42
CA ILE A 73 -8.45 -5.47 1.06
C ILE A 73 -9.74 -4.76 0.67
N ALA A 74 -10.11 -3.68 1.37
CA ALA A 74 -11.28 -2.88 1.02
C ALA A 74 -11.11 -2.23 -0.36
N ALA A 75 -9.95 -1.63 -0.63
CA ALA A 75 -9.64 -1.07 -1.94
C ALA A 75 -9.65 -2.15 -3.04
N GLY A 76 -9.09 -3.32 -2.78
CA GLY A 76 -9.09 -4.46 -3.70
C GLY A 76 -10.50 -4.98 -3.99
N ALA A 77 -11.35 -5.10 -2.98
CA ALA A 77 -12.75 -5.48 -3.12
C ALA A 77 -13.52 -4.45 -3.94
N ILE A 78 -13.36 -3.15 -3.64
CA ILE A 78 -13.98 -2.05 -4.42
C ILE A 78 -13.51 -2.11 -5.88
N ALA A 79 -12.23 -2.39 -6.12
CA ALA A 79 -11.67 -2.48 -7.46
C ALA A 79 -12.31 -3.62 -8.29
N LEU A 80 -12.63 -4.75 -7.64
CA LEU A 80 -13.29 -5.89 -8.26
C LEU A 80 -14.80 -5.69 -8.46
N LEU A 81 -15.49 -5.08 -7.50
CA LEU A 81 -16.94 -4.85 -7.56
C LEU A 81 -17.31 -3.83 -8.65
N ARG A 82 -16.40 -2.94 -9.03
CA ARG A 82 -16.59 -2.00 -10.14
C ARG A 82 -16.47 -2.71 -11.49
N ARG A 83 -17.62 -3.20 -11.98
CA ARG A 83 -17.82 -3.91 -13.27
C ARG A 83 -17.34 -3.15 -14.50
N THR A 84 -17.39 -1.83 -14.51
CA THR A 84 -17.03 -1.02 -15.69
C THR A 84 -15.54 -0.65 -15.70
N GLN A 85 -14.82 -1.14 -16.72
CA GLN A 85 -13.40 -0.85 -17.00
C GLN A 85 -13.11 0.65 -17.21
N THR A 86 -14.13 1.42 -17.58
CA THR A 86 -14.10 2.86 -17.88
C THR A 86 -14.25 3.75 -16.65
N ALA A 87 -14.68 3.23 -15.51
CA ALA A 87 -14.76 4.03 -14.29
C ALA A 87 -13.34 4.23 -13.73
N THR A 88 -12.79 5.43 -13.93
CA THR A 88 -11.48 5.88 -13.40
C THR A 88 -11.24 5.45 -11.94
N GLY A 89 -12.31 5.42 -11.13
CA GLY A 89 -12.26 4.96 -9.75
C GLY A 89 -11.88 3.48 -9.54
N GLY A 90 -12.15 2.57 -10.48
CA GLY A 90 -11.73 1.17 -10.36
C GLY A 90 -10.22 0.97 -10.51
N ARG A 91 -9.59 1.78 -11.38
CA ARG A 91 -8.12 1.79 -11.53
C ARG A 91 -7.44 2.42 -10.34
N LEU A 92 -8.00 3.52 -9.82
CA LEU A 92 -7.52 4.15 -8.59
C LEU A 92 -7.61 3.19 -7.39
N ALA A 93 -8.74 2.49 -7.24
CA ALA A 93 -8.90 1.49 -6.20
C ALA A 93 -7.89 0.34 -6.33
N ALA A 94 -7.62 -0.15 -7.54
CA ALA A 94 -6.60 -1.17 -7.77
C ALA A 94 -5.18 -0.66 -7.45
N ALA A 95 -4.85 0.57 -7.84
CA ALA A 95 -3.57 1.19 -7.53
C ALA A 95 -3.37 1.38 -6.02
N LEU A 96 -4.41 1.85 -5.32
CA LEU A 96 -4.42 1.97 -3.88
C LEU A 96 -4.22 0.61 -3.22
N ALA A 97 -4.97 -0.41 -3.61
CA ALA A 97 -4.84 -1.76 -3.08
C ALA A 97 -3.43 -2.33 -3.23
N MET A 98 -2.78 -2.10 -4.39
CA MET A 98 -1.40 -2.53 -4.61
C MET A 98 -0.39 -1.73 -3.78
N ALA A 99 -0.52 -0.41 -3.71
CA ALA A 99 0.40 0.44 -2.97
C ALA A 99 0.32 0.18 -1.45
N THR A 100 -0.89 0.16 -0.89
CA THR A 100 -1.10 -0.11 0.54
C THR A 100 -0.85 -1.57 0.90
N GLY A 101 -1.14 -2.51 -0.02
CA GLY A 101 -0.79 -3.91 0.13
C GLY A 101 0.74 -4.12 0.17
N ALA A 102 1.48 -3.53 -0.77
CA ALA A 102 2.94 -3.59 -0.78
C ALA A 102 3.57 -2.92 0.46
N ALA A 103 3.05 -1.77 0.90
CA ALA A 103 3.51 -1.11 2.12
C ALA A 103 3.22 -1.94 3.38
N GLY A 104 2.01 -2.49 3.50
CA GLY A 104 1.58 -3.26 4.67
C GLY A 104 2.31 -4.59 4.86
N LEU A 105 2.80 -5.20 3.78
CA LEU A 105 3.72 -6.35 3.84
C LEU A 105 4.97 -6.06 4.68
N PHE A 106 5.48 -4.83 4.66
CA PHE A 106 6.66 -4.41 5.44
C PHE A 106 6.30 -3.81 6.80
N LEU A 107 5.09 -3.29 6.95
CA LEU A 107 4.62 -2.64 8.18
C LEU A 107 3.87 -3.61 9.12
N TYR A 108 4.23 -4.90 9.10
CA TYR A 108 3.69 -5.95 9.98
C TYR A 108 2.21 -6.32 9.79
N ALA A 109 1.61 -6.04 8.64
CA ALA A 109 0.23 -6.43 8.31
C ALA A 109 0.14 -7.44 7.14
N PRO A 110 0.86 -8.57 7.16
CA PRO A 110 1.09 -9.36 5.94
C PRO A 110 -0.17 -10.01 5.36
N GLU A 111 -1.08 -10.54 6.17
CA GLU A 111 -2.19 -11.37 5.68
C GLU A 111 -3.18 -10.58 4.82
N LEU A 112 -3.80 -9.57 5.41
CA LEU A 112 -4.78 -8.72 4.71
C LEU A 112 -4.12 -7.89 3.61
N SER A 113 -2.87 -7.46 3.78
CA SER A 113 -2.14 -6.72 2.76
C SER A 113 -1.80 -7.57 1.55
N ALA A 114 -1.41 -8.84 1.73
CA ALA A 114 -1.20 -9.77 0.63
C ALA A 114 -2.49 -10.02 -0.15
N ALA A 115 -3.61 -10.23 0.56
CA ALA A 115 -4.92 -10.37 -0.07
C ALA A 115 -5.27 -9.12 -0.91
N GLY A 116 -5.20 -7.92 -0.32
CA GLY A 116 -5.48 -6.66 -1.02
C GLY A 116 -4.59 -6.44 -2.25
N LEU A 117 -3.29 -6.70 -2.14
CA LEU A 117 -2.33 -6.63 -3.25
C LEU A 117 -2.74 -7.57 -4.41
N LEU A 118 -3.09 -8.82 -4.11
CA LEU A 118 -3.52 -9.80 -5.10
C LEU A 118 -4.81 -9.36 -5.80
N LEU A 119 -5.79 -8.83 -5.07
CA LEU A 119 -7.04 -8.31 -5.66
C LEU A 119 -6.75 -7.14 -6.61
N GLY A 120 -5.84 -6.23 -6.25
CA GLY A 120 -5.38 -5.14 -7.10
C GLY A 120 -4.72 -5.64 -8.39
N LEU A 121 -3.81 -6.61 -8.28
CA LEU A 121 -3.13 -7.24 -9.42
C LEU A 121 -4.11 -7.98 -10.35
N LEU A 122 -5.04 -8.75 -9.79
CA LEU A 122 -6.10 -9.42 -10.55
C LEU A 122 -6.95 -8.41 -11.33
N ARG A 123 -7.24 -7.26 -10.73
CA ARG A 123 -8.02 -6.22 -11.41
C ARG A 123 -7.25 -5.55 -12.56
N MET A 124 -5.93 -5.40 -12.44
CA MET A 124 -5.07 -4.84 -13.49
C MET A 124 -4.81 -5.80 -14.64
N THR A 125 -4.78 -7.11 -14.37
CA THR A 125 -4.55 -8.16 -15.36
C THR A 125 -5.83 -8.59 -16.09
N ARG A 126 -7.01 -8.43 -15.47
CA ARG A 126 -8.33 -8.58 -16.13
C ARG A 126 -8.69 -7.44 -17.10
N ALA A 127 -7.72 -6.64 -17.56
CA ALA A 127 -7.93 -5.43 -18.37
C ALA A 127 -7.37 -5.55 -19.79
#